data_AF-A0A2C5YSP5-F1
#
_entry.id   AF-A0A2C5YSP5-F1
#
_cell.length_a   1.000
_cell.length_b   1.000
_cell.length_c   1.000
_cell.angle_alpha   90.00
_cell.angle_beta   90.00
_cell.angle_gamma   90.00
#
_symmetry.space_group_name_H-M   'P 1'
#
loop_
_entity.id
_entity.type
_entity.pdbx_description
1 polymer ?
#
loop_
_entity_poly.entity_id
_entity_poly.type
_entity_poly.pdbx_seq_one_letter_code
_entity_poly.pdbx_strand_id
1 'polypeptide(L)'
;MPESVIPKGDTDNIFEDYGKMPGLKSDFDVASAIYTDWIWQCPQQMLANASVALGNPVWRGYINKSLDEALPEKYSYLGKFHGADMILLFYVAARHDRGDEMPADLVSFARELRSAIGSFVRDPRAGPGWPAIGSPSAPSDVAVLGGNRTMIDRNVLDANCAIFADALAKVEKSSAAW
;
A
#
# COMPACT_ATOMS: atom_id res chain seq x y z
N MET A 1 -3.21 -19.92 -3.70
CA MET A 1 -2.40 -19.79 -2.46
C MET A 1 -1.99 -21.19 -2.01
N PRO A 2 -0.88 -21.40 -1.27
CA PRO A 2 -0.49 -22.75 -0.85
C PRO A 2 -1.59 -23.40 -0.02
N GLU A 3 -2.05 -24.59 -0.42
CA GLU A 3 -3.12 -25.32 0.29
C GLU A 3 -2.74 -25.66 1.74
N SER A 4 -1.45 -25.74 2.04
CA SER A 4 -0.91 -25.92 3.39
C SER A 4 -1.20 -24.75 4.33
N VAL A 5 -1.52 -23.57 3.78
CA VAL A 5 -1.77 -22.34 4.53
C VAL A 5 -3.25 -21.96 4.46
N ILE A 6 -3.83 -22.03 3.26
CA ILE A 6 -5.24 -21.71 2.99
C ILE A 6 -5.89 -22.92 2.30
N PRO A 7 -6.77 -23.66 3.00
CA PRO A 7 -7.54 -24.75 2.41
C PRO A 7 -8.31 -24.33 1.15
N LYS A 8 -8.54 -25.28 0.23
CA LYS A 8 -9.23 -25.00 -1.03
C LYS A 8 -10.64 -24.41 -0.83
N GLY A 9 -11.43 -24.95 0.11
CA GLY A 9 -12.76 -24.41 0.42
C GLY A 9 -12.74 -22.97 0.91
N ASP A 10 -11.67 -22.57 1.62
CA ASP A 10 -11.50 -21.18 2.06
C ASP A 10 -11.10 -20.27 0.90
N THR A 11 -10.40 -20.80 -0.12
CA THR A 11 -10.03 -20.04 -1.32
C THR A 11 -11.27 -19.61 -2.13
N ASP A 12 -12.25 -20.50 -2.28
CA ASP A 12 -13.50 -20.20 -2.99
C ASP A 12 -14.31 -19.13 -2.24
N ASN A 13 -14.41 -19.24 -0.92
CA ASN A 13 -15.09 -18.24 -0.08
C ASN A 13 -14.41 -16.86 -0.17
N ILE A 14 -13.07 -16.81 -0.11
CA ILE A 14 -12.31 -15.56 -0.28
C ILE A 14 -12.62 -14.92 -1.65
N PHE A 15 -12.64 -15.72 -2.71
CA PHE A 15 -12.95 -15.21 -4.05
C PHE A 15 -14.37 -14.63 -4.14
N GLU A 16 -15.36 -15.33 -3.57
CA GLU A 16 -16.74 -14.85 -3.52
C GLU A 16 -16.90 -13.55 -2.71
N ASP A 17 -16.21 -13.44 -1.57
CA ASP A 17 -16.30 -12.25 -0.72
C ASP A 17 -15.67 -11.02 -1.36
N TYR A 18 -14.51 -11.17 -2.03
CA TYR A 18 -13.95 -10.09 -2.83
C TYR A 18 -14.83 -9.77 -4.04
N GLY A 19 -15.45 -10.76 -4.68
CA GLY A 19 -16.35 -10.54 -5.82
C GLY A 19 -17.57 -9.66 -5.50
N LYS A 20 -17.93 -9.50 -4.22
CA LYS A 20 -19.02 -8.62 -3.76
C LYS A 20 -18.55 -7.18 -3.49
N MET A 21 -17.24 -6.91 -3.51
CA MET A 21 -16.69 -5.61 -3.15
C MET A 21 -16.93 -4.56 -4.24
N PRO A 22 -17.27 -3.32 -3.87
CA PRO A 22 -17.48 -2.26 -4.83
C PRO A 22 -16.17 -1.91 -5.56
N GLY A 23 -16.25 -1.80 -6.89
CA GLY A 23 -15.14 -1.35 -7.72
C GLY A 23 -14.29 -2.46 -8.35
N LEU A 24 -14.44 -3.72 -7.91
CA LEU A 24 -13.85 -4.88 -8.58
C LEU A 24 -14.80 -5.33 -9.68
N LYS A 25 -14.39 -5.24 -10.95
CA LYS A 25 -15.29 -5.40 -12.11
C LYS A 25 -15.04 -6.69 -12.88
N SER A 26 -13.94 -7.38 -12.60
CA SER A 26 -13.49 -8.56 -13.32
C SER A 26 -12.80 -9.53 -12.38
N ASP A 27 -12.67 -10.79 -12.80
CA ASP A 27 -11.88 -11.80 -12.09
C ASP A 27 -10.42 -11.37 -11.91
N PHE A 28 -9.88 -10.57 -12.85
CA PHE A 28 -8.56 -9.98 -12.72
C PHE A 28 -8.50 -8.97 -11.57
N ASP A 29 -9.50 -8.11 -11.41
CA ASP A 29 -9.55 -7.14 -10.30
C ASP A 29 -9.66 -7.86 -8.96
N VAL A 30 -10.52 -8.90 -8.89
CA VAL A 30 -10.69 -9.74 -7.70
C VAL A 30 -9.38 -10.44 -7.34
N ALA A 31 -8.77 -11.14 -8.28
CA ALA A 31 -7.51 -11.83 -8.05
C ALA A 31 -6.38 -10.87 -7.65
N SER A 32 -6.31 -9.69 -8.28
CA SER A 32 -5.31 -8.66 -7.97
C SER A 32 -5.51 -8.07 -6.58
N ALA A 33 -6.75 -7.83 -6.16
CA ALA A 33 -7.06 -7.34 -4.82
C ALA A 33 -6.71 -8.39 -3.74
N ILE A 34 -7.12 -9.65 -3.93
CA ILE A 34 -6.76 -10.76 -3.03
C ILE A 34 -5.24 -10.89 -2.91
N TYR A 35 -4.52 -10.90 -4.04
CA TYR A 35 -3.07 -11.01 -4.05
C TYR A 35 -2.40 -9.83 -3.35
N THR A 36 -2.93 -8.61 -3.57
CA THR A 36 -2.42 -7.39 -2.94
C THR A 36 -2.59 -7.43 -1.44
N ASP A 37 -3.77 -7.82 -0.96
CA ASP A 37 -4.05 -7.88 0.46
C ASP A 37 -3.25 -8.98 1.16
N TRP A 38 -3.18 -10.17 0.54
CA TRP A 38 -2.45 -11.32 1.08
C TRP A 38 -0.93 -11.11 1.15
N ILE A 39 -0.30 -10.61 0.08
CA ILE A 39 1.17 -10.52 0.00
C ILE A 39 1.71 -9.20 0.55
N TRP A 40 0.96 -8.10 0.40
CA TRP A 40 1.47 -6.76 0.66
C TRP A 40 0.73 -6.05 1.79
N GLN A 41 -0.53 -5.67 1.59
CA GLN A 41 -1.23 -4.74 2.50
C GLN A 41 -1.36 -5.31 3.92
N CYS A 42 -1.80 -6.55 4.07
CA CYS A 42 -2.07 -7.13 5.39
C CYS A 42 -0.79 -7.53 6.15
N PRO A 43 0.24 -8.12 5.51
CA PRO A 43 1.55 -8.27 6.17
C PRO A 43 2.16 -6.94 6.62
N GLN A 44 2.04 -5.86 5.82
CA GLN A 44 2.52 -4.53 6.22
C GLN A 44 1.73 -3.96 7.40
N GLN A 45 0.42 -4.20 7.47
CA GLN A 45 -0.42 -3.85 8.61
C GLN A 45 0.01 -4.57 9.89
N MET A 46 0.30 -5.88 9.81
CA MET A 46 0.78 -6.65 10.95
C MET A 46 2.13 -6.13 11.45
N LEU A 47 3.07 -5.87 10.53
CA LEU A 47 4.38 -5.32 10.86
C LEU A 47 4.29 -3.93 11.51
N ALA A 48 3.41 -3.07 10.99
CA ALA A 48 3.17 -1.75 11.56
C ALA A 48 2.64 -1.85 12.99
N ASN A 49 1.65 -2.70 13.24
CA ASN A 49 1.09 -2.90 14.58
C ASN A 49 2.10 -3.50 15.56
N ALA A 50 2.87 -4.50 15.12
CA ALA A 50 3.93 -5.09 15.94
C ALA A 50 4.99 -4.04 16.32
N SER A 51 5.40 -3.20 15.36
CA SER A 51 6.36 -2.12 15.61
C SER A 51 5.83 -1.09 16.61
N VAL A 52 4.56 -0.69 16.49
CA VAL A 52 3.90 0.21 17.47
C VAL A 52 3.81 -0.43 18.84
N ALA A 53 3.45 -1.71 18.93
CA ALA A 53 3.38 -2.46 20.20
C ALA A 53 4.74 -2.54 20.92
N LEU A 54 5.84 -2.50 20.17
CA LEU A 54 7.21 -2.44 20.69
C LEU A 54 7.66 -1.02 21.06
N GLY A 55 6.80 0.00 20.90
CA GLY A 55 7.09 1.39 21.24
C GLY A 55 7.83 2.16 20.14
N ASN A 56 7.96 1.60 18.93
CA ASN A 56 8.54 2.31 17.80
C ASN A 56 7.46 3.19 17.14
N PRO A 57 7.74 4.48 16.85
CA PRO A 57 6.81 5.29 16.09
C PRO A 57 6.76 4.79 14.63
N VAL A 58 5.55 4.68 14.09
CA VAL A 58 5.30 4.17 12.73
C VAL A 58 4.43 5.17 11.99
N TRP A 59 4.72 5.39 10.71
CA TRP A 59 3.90 6.21 9.82
C TRP A 59 3.54 5.37 8.60
N ARG A 60 2.25 5.33 8.25
CA ARG A 60 1.79 4.62 7.05
C ARG A 60 1.33 5.60 5.99
N GLY A 61 1.77 5.36 4.76
CA GLY A 61 1.30 6.02 3.56
C GLY A 61 0.68 5.00 2.61
N TYR A 62 -0.42 5.38 1.96
CA TYR A 62 -1.07 4.60 0.91
C TYR A 62 -0.91 5.35 -0.42
N ILE A 63 -0.10 4.80 -1.33
CA ILE A 63 0.18 5.42 -2.63
C ILE A 63 -0.99 5.14 -3.57
N ASN A 64 -1.72 6.20 -3.89
CA ASN A 64 -2.92 6.23 -4.70
C ASN A 64 -2.69 6.99 -6.02
N LYS A 65 -1.47 6.92 -6.58
CA LYS A 65 -1.10 7.57 -7.84
C LYS A 65 -0.84 6.54 -8.93
N SER A 66 -1.53 6.69 -10.06
CA SER A 66 -1.29 5.86 -11.26
C SER A 66 -0.19 6.46 -12.15
N LEU A 67 0.38 5.63 -13.03
CA LEU A 67 1.33 6.02 -14.07
C LEU A 67 0.71 6.02 -15.48
N ASP A 68 -0.62 5.91 -15.60
CA ASP A 68 -1.31 5.76 -16.90
C ASP A 68 -0.93 6.85 -17.91
N GLU A 69 -0.74 8.09 -17.45
CA GLU A 69 -0.34 9.23 -18.30
C GLU A 69 1.10 9.12 -18.84
N ALA A 70 1.93 8.27 -18.24
CA ALA A 70 3.32 8.04 -18.63
C ALA A 70 3.55 6.65 -19.27
N LEU A 71 2.53 5.80 -19.34
CA LEU A 71 2.62 4.45 -19.90
C LEU A 71 1.83 4.33 -21.20
N PRO A 72 2.28 3.48 -22.15
CA PRO A 72 1.47 3.13 -23.31
C PRO A 72 0.08 2.62 -22.92
N GLU A 73 -0.96 3.01 -23.66
CA GLU A 73 -2.38 2.72 -23.37
C GLU A 73 -2.66 1.23 -23.08
N LYS A 74 -1.95 0.32 -23.77
CA LYS A 74 -2.06 -1.13 -23.54
C LYS A 74 -1.71 -1.58 -22.11
N TYR A 75 -1.11 -0.73 -21.29
CA TYR A 75 -0.77 -0.98 -19.89
C TYR A 75 -1.68 -0.25 -18.89
N SER A 76 -2.69 0.50 -19.35
CA SER A 76 -3.63 1.23 -18.49
C SER A 76 -4.39 0.32 -17.51
N TYR A 77 -4.56 -0.96 -17.85
CA TYR A 77 -5.20 -1.96 -16.98
C TYR A 77 -4.40 -2.24 -15.69
N LEU A 78 -3.11 -1.90 -15.64
CA LEU A 78 -2.28 -2.09 -14.46
C LEU A 78 -2.63 -1.12 -13.33
N GLY A 79 -3.20 0.05 -13.67
CA GLY A 79 -3.51 1.12 -12.74
C GLY A 79 -2.33 1.43 -11.79
N LYS A 80 -2.56 1.27 -10.49
CA LYS A 80 -1.55 1.47 -9.42
C LYS A 80 -0.90 0.12 -9.09
N PHE A 81 0.17 -0.22 -9.79
CA PHE A 81 0.83 -1.51 -9.64
C PHE A 81 2.03 -1.46 -8.69
N HIS A 82 2.41 -2.63 -8.15
CA HIS A 82 3.57 -2.78 -7.27
C HIS A 82 4.87 -2.32 -7.95
N GLY A 83 5.64 -1.46 -7.27
CA GLY A 83 6.88 -0.88 -7.79
C GLY A 83 6.69 0.41 -8.60
N ALA A 84 5.44 0.84 -8.87
CA ALA A 84 5.18 2.11 -9.52
C ALA A 84 5.66 3.31 -8.69
N ASP A 85 5.67 3.17 -7.37
CA ASP A 85 6.24 4.13 -6.42
C ASP A 85 7.73 4.38 -6.65
N MET A 86 8.51 3.36 -7.01
CA MET A 86 9.94 3.52 -7.35
C MET A 86 10.14 4.29 -8.66
N ILE A 87 9.27 4.05 -9.65
CA ILE A 87 9.28 4.81 -10.91
C ILE A 87 8.93 6.27 -10.64
N LEU A 88 7.90 6.54 -9.84
CA LEU A 88 7.51 7.89 -9.42
C LEU A 88 8.64 8.57 -8.63
N LEU A 89 9.25 7.86 -7.69
CA LEU A 89 10.27 8.40 -6.78
C LEU A 89 11.59 8.78 -7.48
N PHE A 90 12.06 7.90 -8.38
CA PHE A 90 13.38 8.02 -8.98
C PHE A 90 13.34 8.37 -10.46
N TYR A 91 12.54 7.65 -11.25
CA TYR A 91 12.58 7.79 -12.71
C TYR A 91 11.93 9.10 -13.16
N VAL A 92 10.70 9.38 -12.73
CA VAL A 92 9.99 10.62 -13.08
C VAL A 92 10.80 11.86 -12.64
N ALA A 93 11.30 11.85 -11.40
CA ALA A 93 12.13 12.93 -10.88
C ALA A 93 13.42 13.11 -11.70
N ALA A 94 14.15 12.03 -11.99
CA ALA A 94 15.41 12.10 -12.73
C ALA A 94 15.24 12.58 -14.17
N ARG A 95 14.13 12.21 -14.85
CA ARG A 95 13.83 12.70 -16.20
C ARG A 95 13.51 14.20 -16.20
N HIS A 96 12.64 14.63 -15.29
CA HIS A 96 12.31 16.03 -15.13
C HIS A 96 13.57 16.88 -14.83
N ASP A 97 14.43 16.43 -13.93
CA ASP A 97 15.66 17.17 -13.55
C ASP A 97 16.68 17.28 -14.69
N ARG A 98 16.59 16.42 -15.72
CA ARG A 98 17.38 16.50 -16.95
C ARG A 98 16.77 17.39 -18.03
N GLY A 99 15.57 17.92 -17.80
CA GLY A 99 14.84 18.78 -18.73
C GLY A 99 13.90 18.04 -19.68
N ASP A 100 13.60 16.75 -19.44
CA ASP A 100 12.60 16.04 -20.22
C ASP A 100 11.19 16.55 -19.91
N GLU A 101 10.33 16.59 -20.93
CA GLU A 101 8.91 16.85 -20.73
C GLU A 101 8.25 15.67 -20.01
N MET A 102 7.62 15.95 -18.86
CA MET A 102 6.93 14.97 -18.02
C MET A 102 5.56 15.54 -17.61
N PRO A 103 4.53 14.69 -17.45
CA PRO A 103 3.24 15.13 -16.92
C PRO A 103 3.41 15.87 -15.58
N ALA A 104 2.85 17.08 -15.48
CA ALA A 104 3.10 17.99 -14.37
C ALA A 104 2.59 17.43 -13.02
N ASP A 105 1.51 16.66 -13.06
CA ASP A 105 0.92 15.95 -11.95
C ASP A 105 1.85 14.85 -11.40
N LEU A 106 2.55 14.10 -12.27
CA LEU A 106 3.54 13.09 -11.89
C LEU A 106 4.78 13.73 -11.28
N VAL A 107 5.24 14.85 -11.85
CA VAL A 107 6.35 15.63 -11.29
C VAL A 107 5.99 16.17 -9.92
N SER A 108 4.78 16.71 -9.76
CA SER A 108 4.28 17.20 -8.46
C SER A 108 4.26 16.07 -7.41
N PHE A 109 3.70 14.92 -7.77
CA PHE A 109 3.65 13.76 -6.89
C PHE A 109 5.06 13.24 -6.54
N ALA A 110 5.97 13.16 -7.52
CA ALA A 110 7.35 12.75 -7.28
C ALA A 110 8.05 13.68 -6.28
N ARG A 111 7.82 15.00 -6.37
CA ARG A 111 8.34 15.97 -5.39
C ARG A 111 7.73 15.77 -4.01
N GLU A 112 6.42 15.55 -3.91
CA GLU A 112 5.74 15.25 -2.65
C GLU A 112 6.34 14.01 -1.97
N LEU A 113 6.43 12.90 -2.69
CA LEU A 113 6.95 11.63 -2.16
C LEU A 113 8.41 11.76 -1.71
N ARG A 114 9.26 12.43 -2.51
CA ARG A 114 10.66 12.72 -2.14
C ARG A 114 10.76 13.63 -0.92
N SER A 115 9.86 14.59 -0.80
CA SER A 115 9.81 15.49 0.36
C SER A 115 9.43 14.73 1.63
N ALA A 116 8.42 13.85 1.56
CA ALA A 116 8.00 12.98 2.67
C ALA A 116 9.15 12.08 3.14
N ILE A 117 9.78 11.35 2.22
CA ILE A 117 10.94 10.48 2.52
C ILE A 117 12.10 11.31 3.07
N GLY A 118 12.41 12.44 2.44
CA GLY A 118 13.49 13.33 2.90
C GLY A 118 13.23 13.91 4.29
N SER A 119 11.97 14.17 4.65
CA SER A 119 11.60 14.65 5.98
C SER A 119 11.83 13.56 7.03
N PHE A 120 11.36 12.34 6.73
CA PHE A 120 11.59 11.18 7.59
C PHE A 120 13.08 10.85 7.78
N VAL A 121 13.89 10.88 6.72
CA VAL A 121 15.33 10.59 6.81
C VAL A 121 16.07 11.62 7.66
N ARG A 122 15.67 12.90 7.60
CA ARG A 122 16.30 13.98 8.38
C ARG A 122 15.90 13.96 9.84
N ASP A 123 14.64 13.68 10.13
CA ASP A 123 14.13 13.52 11.50
C ASP A 123 13.12 12.36 11.56
N PRO A 124 13.61 11.14 11.84
CA PRO A 124 12.74 9.97 11.91
C PRO A 124 11.84 9.96 13.15
N ARG A 125 12.01 10.90 14.11
CA ARG A 125 11.10 11.04 15.25
C ARG A 125 9.91 11.93 14.90
N ALA A 126 10.11 12.95 14.07
CA ALA A 126 9.04 13.82 13.58
C ALA A 126 8.21 13.18 12.46
N GLY A 127 8.81 12.24 11.73
CA GLY A 127 8.12 11.49 10.68
C GLY A 127 8.10 12.19 9.31
N PRO A 128 7.34 11.65 8.36
CA PRO A 128 7.24 12.18 6.99
C PRO A 128 6.26 13.36 6.83
N GLY A 129 5.77 13.93 7.93
CA GLY A 129 4.88 15.09 7.92
C GLY A 129 3.38 14.80 8.03
N TRP A 130 2.99 13.63 8.55
CA TRP A 130 1.63 13.29 8.97
C TRP A 130 1.65 12.52 10.31
N PRO A 131 0.50 12.33 10.98
CA PRO A 131 0.44 11.67 12.28
C PRO A 131 0.96 10.24 12.25
N ALA A 132 1.62 9.82 13.34
CA ALA A 132 2.01 8.43 13.54
C ALA A 132 0.80 7.54 13.86
N ILE A 133 0.94 6.25 13.56
CA ILE A 133 -0.04 5.22 13.90
C ILE A 133 -0.23 5.17 15.42
N GLY A 134 -1.49 5.26 15.87
CA GLY A 134 -1.83 5.26 17.30
C GLY A 134 -1.60 6.59 18.02
N SER A 135 -1.27 7.66 17.29
CA SER A 135 -1.28 9.03 17.82
C SER A 135 -2.71 9.49 18.17
N PRO A 136 -2.91 10.67 18.79
CA PRO A 136 -4.24 11.20 19.05
C PRO A 136 -5.14 11.40 17.80
N SER A 137 -4.58 11.34 16.59
CA SER A 137 -5.34 11.37 15.34
C SER A 137 -5.91 10.02 14.93
N ALA A 138 -5.56 8.94 15.64
CA ALA A 138 -6.07 7.60 15.35
C ALA A 138 -7.61 7.54 15.51
N PRO A 139 -8.31 6.77 14.65
CA PRO A 139 -7.77 5.88 13.62
C PRO A 139 -7.47 6.56 12.28
N SER A 140 -7.67 7.88 12.16
CA SER A 140 -7.39 8.67 10.95
C SER A 140 -5.91 9.03 10.81
N ASP A 141 -5.06 8.01 10.77
CA ASP A 141 -3.59 8.12 10.87
C ASP A 141 -2.83 7.53 9.66
N VAL A 142 -3.52 7.18 8.57
CA VAL A 142 -2.91 6.78 7.29
C VAL A 142 -3.01 7.89 6.26
N ALA A 143 -1.87 8.31 5.70
CA ALA A 143 -1.85 9.32 4.64
C ALA A 143 -2.07 8.69 3.26
N VAL A 144 -3.10 9.12 2.54
CA VAL A 144 -3.29 8.77 1.13
C VAL A 144 -2.53 9.78 0.27
N LEU A 145 -1.63 9.28 -0.57
CA LEU A 145 -0.76 10.08 -1.43
C LEU A 145 -1.19 9.87 -2.89
N GLY A 146 -1.68 10.88 -3.58
CA GLY A 146 -2.12 10.71 -4.98
C GLY A 146 -2.55 11.98 -5.71
N GLY A 147 -2.15 13.15 -5.20
CA GLY A 147 -2.66 14.46 -5.58
C GLY A 147 -2.65 15.35 -4.35
N ASN A 148 -3.81 15.49 -3.68
CA ASN A 148 -3.86 16.08 -2.35
C ASN A 148 -3.70 15.00 -1.29
N ARG A 149 -2.78 15.21 -0.35
CA ARG A 149 -2.66 14.35 0.82
C ARG A 149 -3.91 14.43 1.69
N THR A 150 -4.55 13.30 1.90
CA THR A 150 -5.69 13.17 2.82
C THR A 150 -5.38 12.12 3.89
N MET A 151 -6.04 12.22 5.04
CA MET A 151 -5.97 11.20 6.09
C MET A 151 -7.20 10.32 6.01
N ILE A 152 -7.00 9.01 6.09
CA ILE A 152 -8.10 8.03 6.12
C ILE A 152 -8.06 7.22 7.41
N ASP A 153 -9.22 6.69 7.79
CA ASP A 153 -9.34 5.70 8.85
C ASP A 153 -8.61 4.42 8.44
N ARG A 154 -7.58 4.04 9.20
CA ARG A 154 -6.79 2.84 8.93
C ARG A 154 -7.63 1.56 8.96
N ASN A 155 -8.69 1.51 9.77
CA ASN A 155 -9.54 0.33 9.88
C ASN A 155 -10.36 0.11 8.60
N VAL A 156 -10.64 1.17 7.85
CA VAL A 156 -11.27 1.06 6.52
C VAL A 156 -10.29 0.47 5.52
N LEU A 157 -9.04 0.94 5.52
CA LEU A 157 -8.00 0.42 4.62
C LEU A 157 -7.68 -1.05 4.92
N ASP A 158 -7.67 -1.44 6.19
CA ASP A 158 -7.26 -2.76 6.65
C ASP A 158 -8.43 -3.73 6.88
N ALA A 159 -9.66 -3.35 6.53
CA ALA A 159 -10.87 -4.11 6.84
C ALA A 159 -10.79 -5.57 6.34
N ASN A 160 -10.23 -5.76 5.14
CA ASN A 160 -10.09 -7.06 4.51
C ASN A 160 -9.04 -7.95 5.17
N CYS A 161 -8.13 -7.40 5.98
CA CYS A 161 -7.06 -8.18 6.60
C CYS A 161 -7.56 -9.22 7.61
N ALA A 162 -8.78 -9.04 8.13
CA ALA A 162 -9.44 -10.06 8.94
C ALA A 162 -9.66 -11.38 8.19
N ILE A 163 -9.87 -11.33 6.87
CA ILE A 163 -10.05 -12.51 6.01
C ILE A 163 -8.81 -13.42 6.04
N PHE A 164 -7.62 -12.82 6.15
CA PHE A 164 -6.35 -13.53 6.09
C PHE A 164 -5.69 -13.79 7.45
N ALA A 165 -6.31 -13.35 8.55
CA ALA A 165 -5.67 -13.31 9.87
C ALA A 165 -5.12 -14.69 10.31
N ASP A 166 -5.95 -15.74 10.22
CA ASP A 166 -5.54 -17.10 10.60
C ASP A 166 -4.44 -17.66 9.71
N ALA A 167 -4.52 -17.40 8.41
CA ALA A 167 -3.55 -17.86 7.43
C ALA A 167 -2.21 -17.15 7.60
N LEU A 168 -2.20 -15.82 7.81
CA LEU A 168 -0.99 -15.06 8.08
C LEU A 168 -0.35 -15.46 9.42
N ALA A 169 -1.14 -15.73 10.45
CA ALA A 169 -0.62 -16.23 11.73
C ALA A 169 0.06 -17.61 11.60
N LYS A 170 -0.44 -18.48 10.71
CA LYS A 170 0.24 -19.76 10.39
C LYS A 170 1.56 -19.53 9.66
N VAL A 171 1.60 -18.60 8.71
CA VAL A 171 2.83 -18.24 7.98
C VAL A 171 3.89 -17.70 8.93
N GLU A 172 3.53 -16.77 9.81
CA GLU A 172 4.43 -16.17 10.80
C GLU A 172 5.02 -17.23 11.75
N LYS A 173 4.19 -18.14 12.27
CA LYS A 173 4.68 -19.25 13.11
C LYS A 173 5.65 -20.17 12.36
N SER A 174 5.42 -20.38 11.07
CA SER A 174 6.25 -21.26 10.24
C SER A 174 7.57 -20.60 9.84
N SER A 175 7.61 -19.27 9.70
CA SER A 175 8.83 -18.54 9.38
C SER A 175 9.76 -18.37 10.58
N ALA A 176 9.24 -18.38 11.81
CA ALA A 176 10.02 -18.32 13.04
C ALA A 176 10.72 -19.65 13.43
N ALA A 177 10.49 -20.73 12.67
CA ALA A 177 11.03 -22.06 12.96
C ALA A 177 12.41 -22.33 12.30
N TRP A 178 13.05 -21.31 11.74
CA TRP A 178 14.37 -21.37 11.07
C TRP A 178 15.44 -20.65 11.85
#